data_AF-A0A937I698-F1
#
_entry.id   AF-A0A937I698-F1
#
_cell.length_a   1.000
_cell.length_b   1.000
_cell.length_c   1.000
_cell.angle_alpha   90.00
_cell.angle_beta   90.00
_cell.angle_gamma   90.00
#
_symmetry.space_group_name_H-M   'P 1'
#
loop_
_entity.id
_entity.type
_entity.pdbx_description
1 polymer ?
#
loop_
_entity_poly.entity_id
_entity_poly.type
_entity_poly.pdbx_seq_one_letter_code
_entity_poly.pdbx_strand_id
1 'polypeptide(L)'
;MSLAKKLVAPQLRDLQPYQSARRIGGVGQVYLNANESAFAPYEMPVTETWNRYPDFLPTDLTNTYARYAGVNPDRTMAVRGADEAIDLLIRTF
;
A
#
# COMPACT_ATOMS: atom_id res chain seq x y z
N MET A 1 11.84 -31.37 11.95
CA MET A 1 11.20 -30.04 11.84
C MET A 1 12.25 -29.02 11.41
N SER A 2 11.99 -28.17 10.42
CA SER A 2 12.99 -27.21 9.91
C SER A 2 13.32 -26.11 10.93
N LEU A 3 14.51 -25.50 10.82
CA LEU A 3 14.91 -24.37 11.68
C LEU A 3 13.90 -23.22 11.61
N ALA A 4 13.39 -22.90 10.42
CA ALA A 4 12.34 -21.89 10.24
C ALA A 4 11.07 -22.19 11.06
N LYS A 5 10.61 -23.45 11.08
CA LYS A 5 9.45 -23.86 11.90
C LYS A 5 9.69 -23.76 13.41
N LYS A 6 10.96 -23.85 13.85
CA LYS A 6 11.33 -23.69 15.27
C LYS A 6 11.39 -22.22 15.69
N LEU A 7 11.82 -21.34 14.79
CA LEU A 7 12.08 -19.92 15.08
C LEU A 7 10.89 -18.99 14.80
N VAL A 8 9.88 -19.45 14.05
CA VAL A 8 8.71 -18.62 13.73
C VAL A 8 7.95 -18.21 15.00
N ALA A 9 7.56 -16.92 15.04
CA ALA A 9 6.73 -16.35 16.11
C ALA A 9 5.43 -17.16 16.26
N PRO A 10 4.96 -17.44 17.49
CA PRO A 10 3.77 -18.26 17.71
C PRO A 10 2.54 -17.78 16.94
N GLN A 11 2.32 -16.46 16.87
CA GLN A 11 1.17 -15.83 16.21
C GLN A 11 1.16 -16.04 14.70
N LEU A 12 2.32 -16.30 14.08
CA LEU A 12 2.44 -16.52 12.64
C LEU A 12 2.33 -18.01 12.25
N ARG A 13 2.32 -18.94 13.22
CA ARG A 13 2.30 -20.38 12.93
C ARG A 13 1.02 -20.81 12.24
N ASP A 14 -0.11 -20.33 12.76
CA ASP A 14 -1.45 -20.70 12.31
C ASP A 14 -2.17 -19.54 11.60
N LEU A 15 -1.46 -18.43 11.34
CA LEU A 15 -2.01 -17.28 10.62
C LEU A 15 -2.38 -17.72 9.20
N GLN A 16 -3.65 -17.54 8.84
CA GLN A 16 -4.09 -17.65 7.46
C GLN A 16 -3.83 -16.31 6.74
N PRO A 17 -2.95 -16.27 5.72
CA PRO A 17 -2.68 -15.02 5.02
C PRO A 17 -3.90 -14.55 4.23
N TYR A 18 -4.06 -13.22 4.15
CA TYR A 18 -5.07 -12.60 3.31
C TYR A 18 -4.99 -13.12 1.85
N GLN A 19 -6.18 -13.32 1.26
CA GLN A 19 -6.37 -13.82 -0.09
C GLN A 19 -6.86 -12.67 -0.97
N SER A 20 -5.93 -12.00 -1.66
CA SER A 20 -6.29 -10.94 -2.62
C SER A 20 -6.95 -11.51 -3.87
N ALA A 21 -7.67 -10.67 -4.62
CA ALA A 21 -8.29 -11.03 -5.90
C ALA A 21 -7.32 -11.73 -6.88
N ARG A 22 -6.06 -11.29 -6.94
CA ARG A 22 -5.01 -11.95 -7.76
C ARG A 22 -4.62 -13.33 -7.23
N ARG A 23 -4.60 -13.52 -5.91
CA ARG A 23 -4.17 -14.77 -5.27
C ARG A 23 -5.21 -15.88 -5.42
N ILE A 24 -6.49 -15.53 -5.35
CA ILE A 24 -7.60 -16.46 -5.62
C ILE A 24 -7.81 -16.70 -7.12
N GLY A 25 -7.22 -15.84 -7.98
CA GLY A 25 -7.06 -16.08 -9.40
C GLY A 25 -8.30 -15.81 -10.25
N GLY A 26 -8.31 -16.40 -11.44
CA GLY A 26 -9.29 -16.23 -12.51
C GLY A 26 -8.61 -15.86 -13.83
N VAL A 27 -8.96 -16.55 -14.92
CA VAL A 27 -8.54 -16.17 -16.27
C VAL A 27 -9.76 -15.57 -16.96
N GLY A 28 -9.67 -14.30 -17.33
CA GLY A 28 -10.77 -13.59 -17.98
C GLY A 28 -10.27 -12.40 -18.80
N GLN A 29 -11.19 -11.84 -19.59
CA GLN A 29 -10.96 -10.59 -20.31
C GLN A 29 -11.60 -9.39 -19.59
N VAL A 30 -12.48 -9.64 -18.62
CA VAL A 30 -13.21 -8.64 -17.84
C VAL A 30 -12.98 -8.91 -16.36
N TYR A 31 -12.36 -7.95 -15.66
CA TYR A 31 -12.04 -8.05 -14.24
C TYR A 31 -12.87 -7.04 -13.44
N LEU A 32 -13.79 -7.54 -12.61
CA LEU A 32 -14.69 -6.76 -11.76
C LEU A 32 -14.66 -7.28 -10.31
N ASN A 33 -13.47 -7.59 -9.79
CA ASN A 33 -13.28 -8.31 -8.52
C ASN A 33 -12.37 -7.60 -7.51
N ALA A 34 -11.72 -6.49 -7.89
CA ALA A 34 -10.75 -5.78 -7.05
C ALA A 34 -11.08 -4.28 -6.86
N ASN A 35 -12.26 -3.83 -7.31
CA ASN A 35 -12.68 -2.41 -7.26
C ASN A 35 -11.70 -1.44 -7.95
N GLU A 36 -10.93 -1.91 -8.93
CA GLU A 36 -10.05 -1.08 -9.73
C GLU A 36 -10.86 -0.20 -10.69
N SER A 37 -10.37 1.00 -10.98
CA SER A 37 -10.92 1.83 -12.06
C SER A 37 -10.77 1.11 -13.40
N ALA A 38 -11.81 1.15 -14.23
CA ALA A 38 -11.74 0.62 -15.61
C ALA A 38 -10.86 1.47 -16.53
N PHE A 39 -10.52 2.69 -16.11
CA PHE A 39 -9.69 3.62 -16.86
C PHE A 39 -8.27 3.63 -16.30
N ALA A 40 -7.27 3.60 -17.20
CA ALA A 40 -5.87 3.74 -16.82
C ALA A 40 -5.67 5.13 -16.17
N PRO A 41 -5.14 5.18 -14.93
CA PRO A 41 -5.19 6.41 -14.15
C PRO A 41 -4.15 7.45 -14.58
N TYR A 42 -3.02 7.03 -15.17
CA TYR A 42 -1.90 7.92 -15.47
C TYR A 42 -0.83 7.27 -16.36
N GLU A 43 -0.11 8.07 -17.14
CA GLU A 43 1.11 7.68 -17.87
C GLU A 43 2.33 8.05 -17.03
N MET A 44 3.23 7.08 -16.78
CA MET A 44 4.46 7.35 -16.04
C MET A 44 5.31 8.43 -16.73
N PRO A 45 5.95 9.35 -16.00
CA PRO A 45 6.80 10.36 -16.61
C PRO A 45 7.98 9.69 -17.32
N VAL A 46 8.22 10.12 -18.56
CA VAL A 46 9.30 9.57 -19.41
C VAL A 46 10.69 9.98 -18.91
N THR A 47 10.78 11.01 -18.07
CA THR A 47 12.03 11.60 -17.55
C THR A 47 12.06 11.56 -16.03
N GLU A 48 12.32 10.37 -15.46
CA GLU A 48 12.58 10.24 -14.04
C GLU A 48 14.03 9.80 -13.77
N THR A 49 14.63 10.39 -12.74
CA THR A 49 15.97 10.03 -12.24
C THR A 49 15.83 9.10 -11.04
N TRP A 50 15.92 7.79 -11.27
CA TRP A 50 15.72 6.74 -10.25
C TRP A 50 16.98 6.43 -9.42
N ASN A 51 18.07 7.18 -9.62
CA ASN A 51 19.36 6.91 -9.01
C ASN A 51 19.56 7.61 -7.64
N ARG A 52 18.55 8.33 -7.14
CA ARG A 52 18.54 9.00 -5.84
C ARG A 52 17.35 8.54 -5.02
N TYR A 53 17.54 8.49 -3.70
CA TYR A 53 16.42 8.25 -2.80
C TYR A 53 15.41 9.39 -2.89
N PRO A 54 14.11 9.09 -2.74
CA PRO A 54 13.09 10.12 -2.61
C PRO A 54 13.23 10.85 -1.26
N ASP A 55 12.50 11.95 -1.11
CA ASP A 55 12.33 12.59 0.18
C ASP A 55 11.70 11.61 1.18
N PHE A 56 12.14 11.69 2.44
CA PHE A 56 11.60 10.86 3.52
C PHE A 56 10.09 11.08 3.72
N LEU A 57 9.64 12.34 3.62
CA LEU A 57 8.24 12.72 3.61
C LEU A 57 7.92 13.48 2.31
N PRO A 58 7.00 12.97 1.46
CA PRO A 58 6.64 13.63 0.22
C PRO A 58 5.74 14.84 0.52
N THR A 59 6.38 15.96 0.85
CA THR A 59 5.72 17.18 1.34
C THR A 59 4.78 17.75 0.29
N ASP A 60 5.18 17.77 -0.98
CA ASP A 60 4.35 18.26 -2.09
C ASP A 60 3.08 17.43 -2.28
N LEU A 61 3.18 16.10 -2.19
CA LEU A 61 2.05 15.19 -2.25
C LEU A 61 1.09 15.44 -1.08
N THR A 62 1.64 15.53 0.13
CA THR A 62 0.87 15.73 1.36
C THR A 62 0.11 17.07 1.33
N ASN A 63 0.79 18.15 0.95
CA ASN A 63 0.18 19.48 0.81
C ASN A 63 -0.92 19.52 -0.26
N THR A 64 -0.68 18.87 -1.40
CA THR A 64 -1.65 18.80 -2.50
C THR A 64 -2.89 18.02 -2.08
N TYR A 65 -2.70 16.87 -1.43
CA TYR A 65 -3.81 16.06 -0.95
C TYR A 65 -4.61 16.76 0.17
N ALA A 66 -3.92 17.41 1.11
CA ALA A 66 -4.56 18.18 2.18
C ALA A 66 -5.46 19.29 1.62
N ARG A 67 -5.01 19.99 0.57
CA ARG A 67 -5.82 20.99 -0.14
C ARG A 67 -7.05 20.37 -0.80
N TYR A 68 -6.89 19.23 -1.49
CA TYR A 68 -8.00 18.49 -2.08
C TYR A 68 -9.04 18.07 -1.04
N ALA A 69 -8.59 17.55 0.10
CA ALA A 69 -9.44 17.05 1.17
C ALA A 69 -9.98 18.15 2.12
N GLY A 70 -9.53 19.41 1.99
CA GLY A 70 -9.97 20.52 2.85
C GLY A 70 -9.47 20.42 4.29
N VAL A 71 -8.31 19.81 4.53
CA VAL A 71 -7.72 19.60 5.86
C VAL A 71 -6.36 20.30 6.00
N ASN A 72 -5.90 20.47 7.26
CA ASN A 72 -4.56 21.01 7.52
C ASN A 72 -3.48 19.98 7.08
N PRO A 73 -2.43 20.40 6.36
CA PRO A 73 -1.30 19.52 6.01
C PRO A 73 -0.66 18.78 7.18
N ASP A 74 -0.58 19.39 8.37
CA ASP A 74 -0.02 18.77 9.59
C ASP A 74 -0.85 17.58 10.10
N ARG A 75 -2.06 17.39 9.56
CA ARG A 75 -2.96 16.26 9.84
C ARG A 75 -3.04 15.27 8.69
N THR A 76 -2.13 15.36 7.72
CA THR A 76 -2.10 14.53 6.53
C THR A 76 -0.77 13.80 6.46
N MET A 77 -0.80 12.51 6.11
CA MET A 77 0.40 11.70 5.95
C MET A 77 0.24 10.81 4.72
N ALA A 78 1.28 10.80 3.88
CA ALA A 78 1.36 9.87 2.76
C ALA A 78 2.02 8.56 3.21
N VAL A 79 1.36 7.44 2.90
CA VAL A 79 1.82 6.08 3.16
C VAL A 79 1.51 5.20 1.95
N ARG A 80 2.05 3.97 1.93
CA ARG A 80 1.84 2.96 0.89
C ARG A 80 0.45 2.34 0.99
N GLY A 81 -0.55 3.14 0.62
CA GLY A 81 -1.95 2.76 0.62
C GLY A 81 -2.54 2.65 2.03
N ALA A 82 -3.85 2.41 2.09
CA ALA A 82 -4.57 2.33 3.36
C ALA A 82 -4.10 1.17 4.26
N ASP A 83 -3.55 0.09 3.67
CA ASP A 83 -3.02 -1.06 4.44
C ASP A 83 -1.88 -0.66 5.37
N GLU A 84 -0.97 0.23 4.93
CA GLU A 84 0.11 0.72 5.78
C GLU A 84 -0.43 1.64 6.89
N ALA A 85 -1.45 2.45 6.60
CA ALA A 85 -2.11 3.27 7.62
C ALA A 85 -2.72 2.40 8.74
N ILE A 86 -3.38 1.29 8.37
CA ILE A 86 -3.96 0.34 9.34
C ILE A 86 -2.85 -0.29 10.20
N ASP A 87 -1.75 -0.73 9.59
CA ASP A 87 -0.61 -1.31 10.31
C ASP A 87 0.02 -0.30 11.28
N LEU A 88 0.20 0.96 10.86
CA LEU A 88 0.75 2.02 11.72
C LEU A 88 -0.16 2.31 12.92
N LEU A 89 -1.48 2.35 12.73
CA LEU A 89 -2.44 2.56 13.83
C LEU A 89 -2.36 1.43 14.85
N ILE A 90 -2.31 0.16 14.41
CA ILE A 90 -2.21 -1.01 15.29
C ILE A 90 -0.85 -1.07 16.02
N ARG A 91 0.23 -0.65 15.38
CA ARG A 91 1.58 -0.68 15.99
C ARG A 91 1.83 0.45 16.98
N THR A 92 1.13 1.57 16.82
CA THR A 92 1.35 2.77 17.63
C THR A 92 0.59 2.73 18.96
N PHE A 93 -0.60 2.12 18.97
CA PHE A 93 -1.52 2.10 20.11
C PHE A 93 -1.85 0.68 20.56
#